data_AF-A0A2P4PZM4-F1
#
_entry.id   AF-A0A2P4PZM4-F1
#
_cell.length_a   1.000
_cell.length_b   1.000
_cell.length_c   1.000
_cell.angle_alpha   90.00
_cell.angle_beta   90.00
_cell.angle_gamma   90.00
#
_symmetry.space_group_name_H-M   'P 1'
#
loop_
_entity.id
_entity.type
_entity.pdbx_description
1 polymer ?
#
loop_
_entity_poly.entity_id
_entity_poly.type
_entity_poly.pdbx_seq_one_letter_code
_entity_poly.pdbx_strand_id
1 'polypeptide(L)'
;MFIKAFSTKYKRSRMKLLIFTFISLVAIRIAAYSTICREEQMPYCVMTFYASSANSLSSPVVLLFLVAFSLLIPFIIRKIIFTKDFDRIAPIWIIWIDWALRAGLILSAIYWIMDNRITSPSEDTLYSSNLITDQGFKWAKNFLVRMAFGIVIFGNIIWWKNPLCIDNPRESSNDVEDLENIYGPSYFIFLTIVYLLLVITQKPMGGLMLSVALYQIMSLLKIFDIKRDASQEKDTSFLETIIFSLCGTLFFFSTGHQATISSIQWSVGFIGIDEANFTITPILITLNTLSSQILFTCAIPLLAFWNRSSNNLIYYSLTRTIIYYNLYNSIITTSTAIWAAWFRRHLMVWKIFAPRFMLGGINLLCIDFVIFFIVVSYACTKVIKRGVGKVSNTECEQKLEKI
;
A
#
# COMPACT_ATOMS: atom_id res chain seq x y z
N MET A 1 8.16 18.95 -11.00
CA MET A 1 7.97 18.01 -12.13
C MET A 1 6.96 18.54 -13.16
N PHE A 2 5.80 19.07 -12.73
CA PHE A 2 4.79 19.63 -13.65
C PHE A 2 5.34 20.69 -14.62
N ILE A 3 6.07 21.70 -14.13
CA ILE A 3 6.67 22.74 -15.00
C ILE A 3 7.70 22.14 -15.97
N LYS A 4 8.53 21.21 -15.48
CA LYS A 4 9.52 20.48 -16.30
C LYS A 4 8.87 19.57 -17.35
N ALA A 5 7.58 19.25 -17.23
CA ALA A 5 6.88 18.49 -18.25
C ALA A 5 6.73 19.30 -19.55
N PHE A 6 6.62 20.62 -19.48
CA PHE A 6 6.48 21.46 -20.67
C PHE A 6 7.76 21.52 -21.52
N SER A 7 8.92 21.24 -20.92
CA SER A 7 10.21 21.21 -21.63
C SER A 7 10.50 19.89 -22.37
N THR A 8 9.63 18.87 -22.27
CA THR A 8 9.85 17.60 -22.98
C THR A 8 9.53 17.73 -24.48
N LYS A 9 10.47 17.31 -25.34
CA LYS A 9 10.40 17.46 -26.81
C LYS A 9 9.26 16.65 -27.45
N TYR A 10 8.94 15.47 -26.92
CA TYR A 10 7.95 14.56 -27.51
C TYR A 10 6.52 14.81 -26.98
N LYS A 11 5.57 15.06 -27.89
CA LYS A 11 4.16 15.36 -27.56
C LYS A 11 3.48 14.26 -26.73
N ARG A 12 3.70 12.99 -27.05
CA ARG A 12 3.06 11.84 -26.36
C ARG A 12 3.54 11.72 -24.91
N SER A 13 4.85 11.77 -24.69
CA SER A 13 5.45 11.72 -23.35
C SER A 13 5.07 12.94 -22.51
N ARG A 14 5.02 14.12 -23.14
CA ARG A 14 4.55 15.36 -22.51
C ARG A 14 3.12 15.23 -21.97
N MET A 15 2.18 14.76 -22.79
CA MET A 15 0.78 14.62 -22.39
C MET A 15 0.61 13.60 -21.26
N LYS A 16 1.27 12.44 -21.36
CA LYS A 16 1.25 11.43 -20.28
C LYS A 16 1.80 12.02 -18.97
N LEU A 17 2.94 12.72 -19.03
CA LEU A 17 3.55 13.32 -17.85
C LEU A 17 2.65 14.38 -17.20
N LEU A 18 2.00 15.25 -17.99
CA LEU A 18 1.03 16.23 -17.49
C LEU A 18 -0.18 15.57 -16.83
N ILE A 19 -0.75 14.53 -17.45
CA ILE A 19 -1.90 13.81 -16.92
C ILE A 19 -1.53 13.13 -15.59
N PHE A 20 -0.46 12.35 -15.54
CA PHE A 20 -0.08 11.64 -14.31
C PHE A 20 0.36 12.59 -13.19
N THR A 21 1.05 13.69 -13.50
CA THR A 21 1.40 14.69 -12.48
C THR A 21 0.17 15.41 -11.94
N PHE A 22 -0.79 15.78 -12.78
CA PHE A 22 -2.07 16.35 -12.33
C PHE A 22 -2.82 15.39 -11.43
N ILE A 23 -2.94 14.13 -11.87
CA ILE A 23 -3.56 13.04 -11.11
C ILE A 23 -2.88 12.87 -9.74
N SER A 24 -1.55 12.87 -9.70
CA SER A 24 -0.79 12.71 -8.45
C SER A 24 -1.01 13.89 -7.50
N LEU A 25 -1.09 15.12 -8.03
CA LEU A 25 -1.42 16.29 -7.23
C LEU A 25 -2.84 16.21 -6.64
N VAL A 26 -3.81 15.75 -7.43
CA VAL A 26 -5.19 15.51 -6.96
C VAL A 26 -5.21 14.45 -5.86
N ALA A 27 -4.48 13.33 -6.04
CA ALA A 27 -4.39 12.29 -5.02
C ALA A 27 -3.80 12.79 -3.70
N ILE A 28 -2.74 13.61 -3.75
CA ILE A 28 -2.16 14.25 -2.55
C ILE A 28 -3.18 15.20 -1.88
N ARG A 29 -3.97 15.94 -2.66
CA ARG A 29 -5.02 16.83 -2.12
C ARG A 29 -6.16 16.05 -1.46
N ILE A 30 -6.58 14.94 -2.06
CA ILE A 30 -7.56 14.03 -1.45
C ILE A 30 -7.00 13.45 -0.13
N ALA A 31 -5.74 13.03 -0.12
CA ALA A 31 -5.08 12.53 1.09
C ALA A 31 -5.03 13.59 2.22
N ALA A 32 -4.82 14.86 1.87
CA ALA A 32 -4.82 15.96 2.83
C ALA A 32 -6.21 16.30 3.39
N TYR A 33 -7.30 15.88 2.73
CA TYR A 33 -8.66 16.10 3.24
C TYR A 33 -8.96 15.23 4.46
N SER A 34 -8.37 14.03 4.54
CA SER A 34 -8.52 13.14 5.69
C SER A 34 -7.74 13.66 6.89
N THR A 35 -8.44 14.23 7.88
CA THR A 35 -7.82 14.86 9.04
C THR A 35 -8.46 14.42 10.34
N ILE A 36 -7.58 14.21 11.33
CA ILE A 36 -7.94 14.10 12.75
C ILE A 36 -7.28 15.28 13.45
N CYS A 37 -8.10 16.09 14.09
CA CYS A 37 -7.66 17.31 14.74
C CYS A 37 -7.10 17.04 16.12
N ARG A 38 -6.05 17.77 16.48
CA ARG A 38 -5.63 17.90 17.88
C ARG A 38 -6.42 19.01 18.55
N GLU A 39 -6.56 18.93 19.87
CA GLU A 39 -7.23 19.94 20.71
C GLU A 39 -6.69 21.35 20.42
N GLU A 40 -5.37 21.48 20.26
CA GLU A 40 -4.66 22.74 19.96
C GLU A 40 -5.05 23.39 18.63
N GLN A 41 -5.67 22.64 17.72
CA GLN A 41 -5.97 23.07 16.36
C GLN A 41 -7.42 23.54 16.19
N MET A 42 -8.26 23.42 17.23
CA MET A 42 -9.60 23.97 17.20
C MET A 42 -9.55 25.50 17.36
N PRO A 43 -10.39 26.28 16.64
CA PRO A 43 -11.49 25.86 15.75
C PRO A 43 -11.08 25.68 14.26
N TYR A 44 -9.81 25.85 13.91
CA TYR A 44 -9.36 25.88 12.51
C TYR A 44 -9.33 24.51 11.82
N CYS A 45 -9.23 23.43 12.59
CA CYS A 45 -9.26 22.07 12.09
C CYS A 45 -10.64 21.46 12.27
N VAL A 46 -11.22 20.97 11.17
CA VAL A 46 -12.47 20.21 11.15
C VAL A 46 -12.14 18.75 10.87
N MET A 47 -12.58 17.86 11.75
CA MET A 47 -12.37 16.43 11.58
C MET A 47 -13.22 15.86 10.44
N THR A 48 -12.62 15.01 9.62
CA THR A 48 -13.27 14.38 8.47
C THR A 48 -13.14 12.85 8.49
N PHE A 49 -12.33 12.31 9.40
CA PHE A 49 -12.06 10.87 9.49
C PHE A 49 -13.21 10.07 10.12
N TYR A 50 -13.91 10.66 11.10
CA TYR A 50 -15.05 10.07 11.81
C TYR A 50 -16.35 10.83 11.49
N ALA A 51 -17.49 10.21 11.76
CA ALA A 51 -18.80 10.82 11.54
C ALA A 51 -19.07 12.02 12.46
N SER A 52 -18.55 12.01 13.69
CA SER A 52 -18.66 13.11 14.65
C SER A 52 -17.46 13.16 15.58
N SER A 53 -17.32 14.26 16.33
CA SER A 53 -16.27 14.44 17.36
C SER A 53 -16.44 13.58 18.60
N ALA A 54 -17.65 13.07 18.82
CA ALA A 54 -17.97 12.26 19.99
C ALA A 54 -17.81 10.76 19.73
N ASN A 55 -17.87 10.30 18.47
CA ASN A 55 -17.96 8.87 18.15
C ASN A 55 -16.85 8.41 17.20
N SER A 56 -16.38 7.18 17.40
CA SER A 56 -15.41 6.52 16.51
C SER A 56 -16.04 5.83 15.29
N LEU A 57 -17.30 6.13 14.99
CA LEU A 57 -18.08 5.55 13.88
C LEU A 57 -17.71 6.20 12.55
N SER A 58 -17.75 5.40 11.48
CA SER A 58 -17.53 5.91 10.12
C SER A 58 -18.84 6.45 9.55
N SER A 59 -18.76 7.52 8.74
CA SER A 59 -19.96 8.04 8.09
C SER A 59 -20.49 7.07 7.04
N PRO A 60 -21.81 7.00 6.80
CA PRO A 60 -22.38 6.13 5.76
C PRO A 60 -21.83 6.42 4.36
N VAL A 61 -21.47 7.69 4.09
CA VAL A 61 -20.85 8.12 2.83
C VAL A 61 -19.47 7.48 2.64
N VAL A 62 -18.65 7.42 3.69
CA VAL A 62 -17.32 6.75 3.65
C VAL A 62 -17.47 5.26 3.37
N LEU A 63 -18.48 4.60 3.95
CA LEU A 63 -18.75 3.18 3.71
C LEU A 63 -19.19 2.91 2.26
N LEU A 64 -20.02 3.78 1.68
CA LEU A 64 -20.41 3.69 0.27
C LEU A 64 -19.17 3.84 -0.63
N PHE A 65 -18.33 4.83 -0.35
CA PHE A 65 -17.07 5.00 -1.09
C PHE A 65 -16.15 3.79 -0.94
N LEU A 66 -16.08 3.15 0.23
CA LEU A 66 -15.27 1.96 0.44
C LEU A 66 -15.72 0.81 -0.49
N VAL A 67 -17.03 0.59 -0.62
CA VAL A 67 -17.60 -0.37 -1.56
C VAL A 67 -17.28 0.03 -3.00
N ALA A 68 -17.45 1.29 -3.38
CA ALA A 68 -17.13 1.76 -4.72
C ALA A 68 -15.63 1.55 -5.08
N PHE A 69 -14.73 1.86 -4.15
CA PHE A 69 -13.28 1.68 -4.32
C PHE A 69 -12.88 0.21 -4.41
N SER A 70 -13.60 -0.69 -3.72
CA SER A 70 -13.36 -2.14 -3.84
C SER A 70 -13.51 -2.66 -5.27
N LEU A 71 -14.37 -2.03 -6.08
CA LEU A 71 -14.58 -2.37 -7.48
C LEU A 71 -13.64 -1.59 -8.42
N LEU A 72 -13.43 -0.31 -8.12
CA LEU A 72 -12.71 0.64 -8.94
C LEU A 72 -11.19 0.43 -8.91
N ILE A 73 -10.60 0.08 -7.76
CA ILE A 73 -9.14 -0.12 -7.64
C ILE A 73 -8.64 -1.28 -8.51
N PRO A 74 -9.21 -2.50 -8.44
CA PRO A 74 -8.83 -3.59 -9.34
C PRO A 74 -8.96 -3.22 -10.82
N PHE A 75 -10.03 -2.49 -11.18
CA PHE A 75 -10.25 -2.02 -12.55
C PHE A 75 -9.16 -1.05 -13.03
N ILE A 76 -8.77 -0.10 -12.18
CA ILE A 76 -7.68 0.85 -12.48
C ILE A 76 -6.35 0.11 -12.62
N ILE A 77 -6.04 -0.82 -11.71
CA ILE A 77 -4.80 -1.61 -11.75
C ILE A 77 -4.69 -2.35 -13.08
N ARG A 78 -5.78 -3.03 -13.48
CA ARG A 78 -5.87 -3.68 -14.79
C ARG A 78 -5.54 -2.70 -15.91
N LYS A 79 -6.26 -1.58 -15.99
CA LYS A 79 -6.13 -0.63 -17.11
C LYS A 79 -4.74 0.01 -17.22
N ILE A 80 -4.05 0.25 -16.09
CA ILE A 80 -2.77 0.97 -16.07
C ILE A 80 -1.56 0.04 -16.25
N ILE A 81 -1.63 -1.17 -15.70
CA ILE A 81 -0.47 -2.09 -15.63
C ILE A 81 -0.59 -3.22 -16.63
N PHE A 82 -1.78 -3.81 -16.78
CA PHE A 82 -2.02 -4.95 -17.65
C PHE A 82 -2.62 -4.45 -18.96
N THR A 83 -1.75 -3.96 -19.85
CA THR A 83 -2.11 -3.70 -21.24
C THR A 83 -2.30 -5.04 -21.97
N LYS A 84 -2.92 -5.03 -23.16
CA LYS A 84 -3.29 -6.23 -23.95
C LYS A 84 -2.14 -7.24 -24.13
N ASP A 85 -0.89 -6.79 -24.07
CA ASP A 85 0.29 -7.63 -24.24
C ASP A 85 0.58 -8.46 -22.97
N PHE A 86 0.23 -7.97 -21.78
CA PHE A 86 0.30 -8.72 -20.52
C PHE A 86 -0.79 -9.79 -20.39
N ASP A 87 -1.91 -9.64 -21.10
CA ASP A 87 -2.99 -10.62 -21.09
C ASP A 87 -2.55 -11.99 -21.64
N ARG A 88 -1.53 -12.00 -22.50
CA ARG A 88 -0.91 -13.22 -23.03
C ARG A 88 0.07 -13.86 -22.04
N ILE A 89 0.75 -13.04 -21.24
CA ILE A 89 1.92 -13.45 -20.46
C ILE A 89 1.52 -14.27 -19.22
N ALA A 90 0.40 -14.00 -18.54
CA ALA A 90 0.03 -14.83 -17.37
C ALA A 90 -1.44 -14.69 -16.90
N PRO A 91 -2.32 -15.66 -17.20
CA PRO A 91 -3.73 -15.63 -16.81
C PRO A 91 -3.94 -15.68 -15.29
N ILE A 92 -3.02 -16.27 -14.53
CA ILE A 92 -3.16 -16.43 -13.07
C ILE A 92 -3.09 -15.09 -12.32
N TRP A 93 -2.35 -14.11 -12.84
CA TRP A 93 -2.26 -12.78 -12.24
C TRP A 93 -3.50 -11.94 -12.53
N ILE A 94 -4.14 -12.17 -13.67
CA ILE A 94 -5.44 -11.57 -13.98
C ILE A 94 -6.51 -12.09 -13.03
N ILE A 95 -6.51 -13.41 -12.76
CA ILE A 95 -7.41 -14.02 -11.77
C ILE A 95 -7.17 -13.39 -10.39
N TRP A 96 -5.91 -13.18 -9.99
CA TRP A 96 -5.60 -12.50 -8.73
C TRP A 96 -6.22 -11.09 -8.67
N ILE A 97 -6.07 -10.27 -9.71
CA ILE A 97 -6.54 -8.89 -9.69
C ILE A 97 -8.06 -8.80 -9.78
N ASP A 98 -8.69 -9.56 -10.67
CA ASP A 98 -10.13 -9.46 -10.91
C ASP A 98 -10.99 -10.05 -9.83
N TRP A 99 -10.54 -11.19 -9.31
CA TRP A 99 -11.33 -12.00 -8.42
C TRP A 99 -10.80 -11.91 -7.01
N ALA A 100 -9.54 -12.29 -6.76
CA ALA A 100 -9.04 -12.39 -5.39
C ALA A 100 -8.92 -11.03 -4.69
N LEU A 101 -8.26 -10.05 -5.33
CA LEU A 101 -8.11 -8.71 -4.77
C LEU A 101 -9.47 -8.03 -4.60
N ARG A 102 -10.34 -8.12 -5.60
CA ARG A 102 -11.70 -7.57 -5.55
C ARG A 102 -12.53 -8.21 -4.44
N ALA A 103 -12.54 -9.54 -4.34
CA ALA A 103 -13.25 -10.27 -3.29
C ALA A 103 -12.74 -9.88 -1.90
N GLY A 104 -11.43 -9.81 -1.70
CA GLY A 104 -10.84 -9.39 -0.43
C GLY A 104 -11.25 -7.97 -0.02
N LEU A 105 -11.25 -7.02 -0.96
CA LEU A 105 -11.69 -5.64 -0.69
C LEU A 105 -13.19 -5.56 -0.39
N ILE A 106 -14.02 -6.33 -1.10
CA ILE A 106 -15.46 -6.40 -0.84
C ILE A 106 -15.73 -7.00 0.54
N LEU A 107 -15.04 -8.08 0.91
CA LEU A 107 -15.18 -8.69 2.24
C LEU A 107 -14.78 -7.72 3.35
N SER A 108 -13.70 -6.98 3.16
CA SER A 108 -13.30 -5.91 4.09
C SER A 108 -14.38 -4.82 4.20
N ALA A 109 -14.98 -4.40 3.07
CA ALA A 109 -16.06 -3.43 3.08
C ALA A 109 -17.31 -3.94 3.82
N ILE A 110 -17.71 -5.19 3.57
CA ILE A 110 -18.85 -5.83 4.25
C ILE A 110 -18.59 -5.93 5.75
N TYR A 111 -17.38 -6.36 6.15
CA TYR A 111 -16.98 -6.42 7.55
C TYR A 111 -17.18 -5.06 8.25
N TRP A 112 -16.70 -3.97 7.67
CA TRP A 112 -16.84 -2.65 8.27
C TRP A 112 -18.27 -2.10 8.26
N ILE A 113 -19.10 -2.50 7.29
CA ILE A 113 -20.54 -2.18 7.31
C ILE A 113 -21.21 -2.89 8.47
N MET A 114 -20.91 -4.17 8.70
CA MET A 114 -21.43 -4.94 9.83
C MET A 114 -20.95 -4.39 11.17
N ASP A 115 -19.68 -4.01 11.27
CA ASP A 115 -19.08 -3.47 12.49
C ASP A 115 -19.69 -2.12 12.91
N ASN A 116 -19.93 -1.22 11.94
CA ASN A 116 -20.62 0.05 12.21
C ASN A 116 -22.06 -0.17 12.70
N ARG A 117 -22.77 -1.18 12.19
CA ARG A 117 -24.15 -1.49 12.63
C ARG A 117 -24.21 -2.00 14.07
N ILE A 118 -23.26 -2.82 14.49
CA ILE A 118 -23.18 -3.30 15.90
C ILE A 118 -22.89 -2.12 16.84
N THR A 119 -22.03 -1.21 16.40
CA THR A 119 -21.54 -0.10 17.23
C THR A 119 -22.50 1.10 17.25
N SER A 120 -23.49 1.15 16.36
CA SER A 120 -24.60 2.11 16.41
C SER A 120 -25.79 1.49 17.16
N PRO A 121 -25.90 1.64 18.50
CA PRO A 121 -27.17 1.36 19.15
C PRO A 121 -28.14 2.45 18.71
N SER A 122 -29.00 2.17 17.75
CA SER A 122 -30.23 2.93 17.61
C SER A 122 -31.02 2.76 18.90
N GLU A 123 -31.37 3.87 19.55
CA GLU A 123 -32.18 3.94 20.77
C GLU A 123 -33.50 3.14 20.68
N ASP A 124 -33.93 2.75 19.47
CA ASP A 124 -35.17 1.99 19.20
C ASP A 124 -35.08 0.46 19.36
N THR A 125 -33.94 -0.13 19.75
CA THR A 125 -33.82 -1.61 19.88
C THR A 125 -33.76 -2.12 21.32
N LEU A 126 -34.40 -1.40 22.25
CA LEU A 126 -34.53 -1.82 23.66
C LEU A 126 -35.40 -3.08 23.86
N TYR A 127 -36.08 -3.63 22.84
CA TYR A 127 -37.08 -4.70 23.06
C TYR A 127 -37.19 -5.86 22.04
N SER A 128 -36.24 -6.08 21.12
CA SER A 128 -36.41 -7.18 20.14
C SER A 128 -35.15 -7.77 19.52
N SER A 129 -34.13 -8.14 20.31
CA SER A 129 -33.05 -9.00 19.79
C SER A 129 -32.98 -10.33 20.55
N ASN A 130 -33.32 -11.40 19.83
CA ASN A 130 -32.98 -12.75 20.26
C ASN A 130 -31.45 -12.80 20.45
N LEU A 131 -30.98 -13.14 21.65
CA LEU A 131 -29.55 -13.28 21.97
C LEU A 131 -28.79 -14.15 20.94
N ILE A 132 -29.49 -15.13 20.36
CA ILE A 132 -29.02 -16.05 19.30
C ILE A 132 -28.73 -15.30 17.99
N THR A 133 -29.54 -14.31 17.61
CA THR A 133 -29.31 -13.51 16.39
C THR A 133 -28.10 -12.58 16.51
N ASP A 134 -27.80 -12.06 17.70
CA ASP A 134 -26.61 -11.22 17.94
C ASP A 134 -25.30 -12.06 17.91
N GLN A 135 -25.32 -13.25 18.50
CA GLN A 135 -24.18 -14.17 18.43
C GLN A 135 -23.90 -14.65 17.00
N GLY A 136 -24.94 -15.02 16.25
CA GLY A 136 -24.81 -15.41 14.84
C GLY A 136 -24.25 -14.29 13.96
N PHE A 137 -24.67 -13.04 14.21
CA PHE A 137 -24.18 -11.88 13.48
C PHE A 137 -22.69 -11.59 13.75
N LYS A 138 -22.27 -11.65 15.03
CA LYS A 138 -20.85 -11.50 15.43
C LYS A 138 -19.98 -12.59 14.81
N TRP A 139 -20.44 -13.85 14.85
CA TRP A 139 -19.74 -14.97 14.22
C TRP A 139 -19.58 -14.75 12.71
N ALA A 140 -20.66 -14.37 12.01
CA ALA A 140 -20.62 -14.10 10.57
C ALA A 140 -19.65 -12.96 10.23
N LYS A 141 -19.66 -11.87 11.01
CA LYS A 141 -18.70 -10.75 10.86
C LYS A 141 -17.26 -11.25 10.94
N ASN A 142 -16.91 -12.01 11.98
CA ASN A 142 -15.56 -12.53 12.18
C ASN A 142 -15.17 -13.56 11.10
N PHE A 143 -16.11 -14.38 10.65
CA PHE A 143 -15.89 -15.35 9.59
C PHE A 143 -15.52 -14.67 8.25
N LEU A 144 -16.22 -13.60 7.87
CA LEU A 144 -15.96 -12.87 6.63
C LEU A 144 -14.55 -12.26 6.60
N VAL A 145 -14.10 -11.66 7.70
CA VAL A 145 -12.75 -11.07 7.74
C VAL A 145 -11.65 -12.12 7.81
N ARG A 146 -11.90 -13.27 8.47
CA ARG A 146 -11.00 -14.44 8.42
C ARG A 146 -10.86 -14.98 6.99
N MET A 147 -11.95 -15.02 6.23
CA MET A 147 -11.92 -15.39 4.81
C MET A 147 -11.08 -14.39 4.00
N ALA A 148 -11.17 -13.09 4.27
CA ALA A 148 -10.34 -12.07 3.63
C ALA A 148 -8.84 -12.28 3.93
N PHE A 149 -8.46 -12.59 5.18
CA PHE A 149 -7.09 -12.98 5.52
C PHE A 149 -6.66 -14.28 4.82
N GLY A 150 -7.56 -15.25 4.67
CA GLY A 150 -7.33 -16.48 3.91
C GLY A 150 -6.95 -16.20 2.44
N ILE A 151 -7.64 -15.25 1.79
CA ILE A 151 -7.33 -14.82 0.42
C ILE A 151 -5.91 -14.25 0.32
N VAL A 152 -5.48 -13.44 1.31
CA VAL A 152 -4.11 -12.89 1.35
C VAL A 152 -3.06 -14.01 1.45
N ILE A 153 -3.26 -14.97 2.36
CA ILE A 153 -2.33 -16.08 2.57
C ILE A 153 -2.23 -16.92 1.29
N PHE A 154 -3.38 -17.31 0.73
CA PHE A 154 -3.44 -18.10 -0.50
C PHE A 154 -2.82 -17.35 -1.69
N GLY A 155 -3.08 -16.05 -1.81
CA GLY A 155 -2.45 -15.17 -2.78
C GLY A 155 -0.93 -15.15 -2.70
N ASN A 156 -0.40 -15.08 -1.48
CA ASN A 156 1.04 -15.11 -1.25
C ASN A 156 1.66 -16.46 -1.65
N ILE A 157 0.99 -17.57 -1.33
CA ILE A 157 1.42 -18.93 -1.71
C ILE A 157 1.40 -19.09 -3.24
N ILE A 158 0.31 -18.70 -3.91
CA ILE A 158 0.19 -18.72 -5.37
C ILE A 158 1.31 -17.89 -5.99
N TRP A 159 1.48 -16.65 -5.49
CA TRP A 159 2.53 -15.79 -5.98
C TRP A 159 3.88 -16.49 -5.84
N TRP A 160 4.24 -16.99 -4.66
CA TRP A 160 5.51 -17.67 -4.41
C TRP A 160 5.74 -18.90 -5.30
N LYS A 161 4.73 -19.74 -5.51
CA LYS A 161 4.86 -20.98 -6.30
C LYS A 161 4.98 -20.70 -7.79
N ASN A 162 4.21 -19.77 -8.34
CA ASN A 162 4.14 -19.57 -9.78
C ASN A 162 5.36 -18.78 -10.33
N PRO A 163 6.08 -19.33 -11.32
CA PRO A 163 7.05 -18.57 -12.09
C PRO A 163 6.32 -17.57 -13.01
N LEU A 164 7.03 -16.52 -13.43
CA LEU A 164 6.56 -15.65 -14.51
C LEU A 164 6.71 -16.43 -15.80
N CYS A 165 5.59 -16.78 -16.43
CA CYS A 165 5.62 -17.35 -17.77
C CYS A 165 5.56 -16.20 -18.76
N ILE A 166 6.32 -16.29 -19.84
CA ILE A 166 6.34 -15.31 -20.92
C ILE A 166 6.15 -16.12 -22.18
N ASP A 167 5.10 -15.84 -22.93
CA ASP A 167 4.98 -16.35 -24.28
C ASP A 167 6.14 -15.79 -25.10
N ASN A 168 6.99 -16.67 -25.65
CA ASN A 168 8.06 -16.23 -26.54
C ASN A 168 7.44 -15.42 -27.69
N PRO A 169 7.82 -14.14 -27.88
CA PRO A 169 7.40 -13.42 -29.06
C PRO A 169 8.01 -14.14 -30.27
N ARG A 170 7.15 -14.48 -31.24
CA ARG A 170 7.61 -14.94 -32.54
C ARG A 170 8.40 -13.79 -33.18
N GLU A 171 9.62 -14.08 -33.61
CA GLU A 171 10.56 -13.21 -34.32
C GLU A 171 9.88 -12.05 -35.06
N SER A 172 9.74 -10.89 -34.41
CA SER A 172 9.40 -9.66 -35.11
C SER A 172 10.26 -8.54 -34.55
N SER A 173 10.99 -7.86 -35.41
CA SER A 173 12.18 -7.05 -35.11
C SER A 173 11.98 -5.79 -34.23
N ASN A 174 10.88 -5.66 -33.50
CA ASN A 174 10.61 -4.57 -32.53
C ASN A 174 10.60 -5.05 -31.06
N ASP A 175 10.89 -6.33 -30.78
CA ASP A 175 10.70 -7.02 -29.49
C ASP A 175 11.65 -6.60 -28.32
N VAL A 176 12.47 -5.56 -28.48
CA VAL A 176 13.42 -5.13 -27.41
C VAL A 176 12.71 -4.33 -26.30
N GLU A 177 11.64 -3.58 -26.62
CA GLU A 177 10.83 -2.87 -25.61
C GLU A 177 10.02 -3.84 -24.73
N ASP A 178 9.63 -5.01 -25.24
CA ASP A 178 8.76 -5.98 -24.54
C ASP A 178 9.49 -6.79 -23.47
N LEU A 179 10.81 -6.99 -23.59
CA LEU A 179 11.63 -7.62 -22.54
C LEU A 179 11.95 -6.66 -21.37
N GLU A 180 11.72 -5.35 -21.51
CA GLU A 180 12.09 -4.40 -20.47
C GLU A 180 11.16 -4.44 -19.24
N ASN A 181 9.96 -5.05 -19.33
CA ASN A 181 8.94 -4.92 -18.29
C ASN A 181 8.59 -6.21 -17.53
N ILE A 182 9.52 -7.16 -17.39
CA ILE A 182 9.21 -8.45 -16.75
C ILE A 182 9.15 -8.34 -15.21
N TYR A 183 10.11 -7.63 -14.62
CA TYR A 183 10.29 -7.60 -13.16
C TYR A 183 9.25 -6.74 -12.43
N GLY A 184 8.93 -5.56 -12.99
CA GLY A 184 8.05 -4.57 -12.38
C GLY A 184 6.64 -5.10 -12.05
N PRO A 185 5.90 -5.66 -13.01
CA PRO A 185 4.53 -6.15 -12.82
C PRO A 185 4.45 -7.36 -11.89
N SER A 186 5.42 -8.29 -11.96
CA SER A 186 5.51 -9.41 -11.01
C SER A 186 5.62 -8.94 -9.56
N TYR A 187 6.50 -7.96 -9.34
CA TYR A 187 6.71 -7.37 -8.03
C TYR A 187 5.50 -6.51 -7.62
N PHE A 188 4.85 -5.83 -8.56
CA PHE A 188 3.63 -5.07 -8.30
C PHE A 188 2.49 -5.96 -7.78
N ILE A 189 2.36 -7.19 -8.28
CA ILE A 189 1.37 -8.14 -7.75
C ILE A 189 1.64 -8.47 -6.29
N PHE A 190 2.90 -8.71 -5.92
CA PHE A 190 3.29 -8.84 -4.52
C PHE A 190 2.88 -7.62 -3.68
N LEU A 191 3.11 -6.41 -4.21
CA LEU A 191 2.66 -5.19 -3.56
C LEU A 191 1.14 -5.14 -3.37
N THR A 192 0.34 -5.64 -4.33
CA THR A 192 -1.13 -5.71 -4.17
C THR A 192 -1.58 -6.71 -3.09
N ILE A 193 -0.82 -7.79 -2.88
CA ILE A 193 -1.09 -8.74 -1.78
C ILE A 193 -0.82 -8.07 -0.42
N VAL A 194 0.31 -7.36 -0.30
CA VAL A 194 0.63 -6.58 0.90
C VAL A 194 -0.41 -5.48 1.14
N TYR A 195 -0.82 -4.77 0.07
CA TYR A 195 -1.88 -3.78 0.13
C TYR A 195 -3.19 -4.35 0.67
N LEU A 196 -3.63 -5.52 0.18
CA LEU A 196 -4.85 -6.16 0.66
C LEU A 196 -4.76 -6.50 2.15
N LEU A 197 -3.63 -7.04 2.61
CA LEU A 197 -3.38 -7.31 4.03
C LEU A 197 -3.56 -6.04 4.87
N LEU A 198 -2.95 -4.93 4.43
CA LEU A 198 -2.98 -3.67 5.16
C LEU A 198 -4.37 -3.05 5.18
N VAL A 199 -5.11 -3.07 4.06
CA VAL A 199 -6.49 -2.53 4.00
C VAL A 199 -7.44 -3.30 4.91
N ILE A 200 -7.31 -4.63 5.03
CA ILE A 200 -8.14 -5.42 5.96
C ILE A 200 -7.93 -4.94 7.41
N THR A 201 -6.70 -4.53 7.76
CA THR A 201 -6.36 -3.98 9.08
C THR A 201 -6.68 -2.49 9.25
N GLN A 202 -7.31 -1.81 8.28
CA GLN A 202 -7.63 -0.39 8.41
C GLN A 202 -9.11 -0.12 8.64
N LYS A 203 -9.40 0.88 9.47
CA LYS A 203 -10.73 1.52 9.52
C LYS A 203 -11.13 2.04 8.12
N PRO A 204 -12.44 2.21 7.83
CA PRO A 204 -12.93 2.54 6.49
C PRO A 204 -12.23 3.70 5.79
N MET A 205 -12.08 4.83 6.47
CA MET A 205 -11.39 6.00 5.91
C MET A 205 -9.90 5.72 5.69
N GLY A 206 -9.25 4.97 6.58
CA GLY A 206 -7.87 4.50 6.39
C GLY A 206 -7.72 3.59 5.17
N GLY A 207 -8.67 2.68 4.95
CA GLY A 207 -8.72 1.80 3.77
C GLY A 207 -8.85 2.58 2.47
N LEU A 208 -9.70 3.62 2.45
CA LEU A 208 -9.80 4.55 1.32
C LEU A 208 -8.49 5.29 1.07
N MET A 209 -7.85 5.81 2.11
CA MET A 209 -6.59 6.54 1.97
C MET A 209 -5.44 5.63 1.53
N LEU A 210 -5.39 4.36 1.97
CA LEU A 210 -4.46 3.37 1.43
C LEU A 210 -4.74 3.06 -0.04
N SER A 211 -6.00 3.05 -0.47
CA SER A 211 -6.37 2.88 -1.89
C SER A 211 -5.81 4.03 -2.74
N VAL A 212 -5.94 5.26 -2.23
CA VAL A 212 -5.33 6.46 -2.84
C VAL A 212 -3.80 6.37 -2.80
N ALA A 213 -3.21 5.81 -1.75
CA ALA A 213 -1.76 5.58 -1.65
C ALA A 213 -1.24 4.61 -2.71
N LEU A 214 -1.94 3.49 -2.96
CA LEU A 214 -1.58 2.54 -4.01
C LEU A 214 -1.62 3.22 -5.39
N TYR A 215 -2.66 4.01 -5.65
CA TYR A 215 -2.78 4.77 -6.88
C TYR A 215 -1.68 5.84 -7.00
N GLN A 216 -1.32 6.51 -5.90
CA GLN A 216 -0.22 7.46 -5.85
C GLN A 216 1.12 6.78 -6.19
N ILE A 217 1.39 5.59 -5.65
CA ILE A 217 2.58 4.79 -6.00
C ILE A 217 2.62 4.53 -7.52
N MET A 218 1.52 4.05 -8.11
CA MET A 218 1.43 3.80 -9.55
C MET A 218 1.69 5.06 -10.38
N SER A 219 1.08 6.18 -9.99
CA SER A 219 1.24 7.46 -10.69
C SER A 219 2.69 7.95 -10.66
N LEU A 220 3.36 7.83 -9.50
CA LEU A 220 4.76 8.24 -9.34
C LEU A 220 5.71 7.35 -10.13
N LEU A 221 5.48 6.03 -10.15
CA LEU A 221 6.27 5.10 -10.97
C LEU A 221 6.22 5.50 -12.45
N LYS A 222 5.03 5.79 -13.00
CA LYS A 222 4.89 6.26 -14.39
C LYS A 222 5.53 7.62 -14.63
N ILE A 223 5.47 8.54 -13.68
CA ILE A 223 6.13 9.85 -13.79
C ILE A 223 7.65 9.69 -13.85
N PHE A 224 8.22 8.85 -12.98
CA PHE A 224 9.66 8.63 -12.91
C PHE A 224 10.18 7.88 -14.12
N ASP A 225 9.46 6.88 -14.59
CA ASP A 225 9.71 6.16 -15.83
C ASP A 225 9.85 7.11 -17.03
N ILE A 226 8.81 7.92 -17.30
CA ILE A 226 8.83 8.90 -18.40
C ILE A 226 9.99 9.90 -18.25
N LYS A 227 10.32 10.31 -17.03
CA LYS A 227 11.43 11.23 -16.75
C LYS A 227 12.79 10.59 -17.03
N ARG A 228 12.98 9.33 -16.66
CA ARG A 228 14.21 8.56 -16.88
C ARG A 228 14.44 8.34 -18.36
N ASP A 229 13.39 7.97 -19.10
CA ASP A 229 13.45 7.84 -20.55
C ASP A 229 13.82 9.16 -21.23
N ALA A 230 13.23 10.27 -20.77
CA ALA A 230 13.53 11.59 -21.32
C ALA A 230 14.95 12.09 -21.00
N SER A 231 15.55 11.64 -19.90
CA SER A 231 16.90 12.04 -19.47
C SER A 231 17.98 11.04 -19.89
N GLN A 232 17.60 9.90 -20.49
CA GLN A 232 18.46 8.75 -20.79
C GLN A 232 19.20 8.17 -19.55
N GLU A 233 18.77 8.54 -18.34
CA GLU A 233 19.28 8.01 -17.07
C GLU A 233 18.35 6.90 -16.59
N LYS A 234 18.75 5.63 -16.75
CA LYS A 234 17.97 4.47 -16.29
C LYS A 234 18.03 4.24 -14.77
N ASP A 235 18.81 5.05 -14.07
CA ASP A 235 19.15 4.87 -12.67
C ASP A 235 18.25 5.67 -11.71
N THR A 236 18.02 5.10 -10.53
CA THR A 236 17.18 5.71 -9.48
C THR A 236 17.84 6.94 -8.88
N SER A 237 17.13 8.07 -8.88
CA SER A 237 17.62 9.31 -8.27
C SER A 237 17.23 9.41 -6.79
N PHE A 238 18.07 10.04 -5.97
CA PHE A 238 17.80 10.22 -4.53
C PHE A 238 16.47 10.95 -4.26
N LEU A 239 16.13 11.91 -5.13
CA LEU A 239 14.89 12.67 -5.05
C LEU A 239 13.63 11.79 -5.21
N GLU A 240 13.69 10.74 -6.03
CA GLU A 240 12.56 9.82 -6.20
C GLU A 240 12.27 9.04 -4.91
N THR A 241 13.33 8.61 -4.23
CA THR A 241 13.24 7.94 -2.94
C THR A 241 12.72 8.87 -1.84
N ILE A 242 13.15 10.14 -1.82
CA ILE A 242 12.62 11.15 -0.89
C ILE A 242 11.11 11.34 -1.10
N ILE A 243 10.65 11.45 -2.35
CA ILE A 243 9.22 11.63 -2.65
C ILE A 243 8.41 10.43 -2.12
N PHE A 244 8.89 9.20 -2.32
CA PHE A 244 8.24 8.00 -1.78
C PHE A 244 8.17 8.03 -0.24
N SER A 245 9.24 8.42 0.43
CA SER A 245 9.28 8.49 1.89
C SER A 245 8.36 9.58 2.46
N LEU A 246 8.30 10.74 1.79
CA LEU A 246 7.35 11.82 2.13
C LEU A 246 5.90 11.37 1.92
N CYS A 247 5.61 10.64 0.84
CA CYS A 247 4.28 10.07 0.63
C CYS A 247 3.92 9.06 1.73
N GLY A 248 4.85 8.18 2.13
CA GLY A 248 4.62 7.25 3.25
C GLY A 248 4.23 7.97 4.54
N THR A 249 4.89 9.09 4.83
CA THR A 249 4.58 9.94 5.99
C THR A 249 3.24 10.69 5.83
N LEU A 250 2.93 11.20 4.64
CA LEU A 250 1.64 11.82 4.35
C LEU A 250 0.49 10.85 4.62
N PHE A 251 0.57 9.64 4.06
CA PHE A 251 -0.50 8.64 4.22
C PHE A 251 -0.58 8.07 5.62
N PHE A 252 0.48 8.16 6.44
CA PHE A 252 0.39 7.83 7.86
C PHE A 252 -0.60 8.78 8.57
N PHE A 253 -0.52 10.07 8.30
CA PHE A 253 -1.48 11.03 8.85
C PHE A 253 -2.85 10.92 8.19
N SER A 254 -2.92 10.73 6.87
CA SER A 254 -4.19 10.59 6.15
C SER A 254 -4.98 9.36 6.59
N THR A 255 -4.32 8.28 7.03
CA THR A 255 -5.00 7.09 7.57
C THR A 255 -5.53 7.28 8.99
N GLY A 256 -5.45 8.50 9.55
CA GLY A 256 -6.02 8.82 10.86
C GLY A 256 -5.11 8.44 12.02
N HIS A 257 -3.79 8.38 11.80
CA HIS A 257 -2.82 8.17 12.86
C HIS A 257 -2.16 9.49 13.26
N GLN A 258 -1.75 9.60 14.52
CA GLN A 258 -0.96 10.72 15.00
C GLN A 258 0.29 10.22 15.72
N ALA A 259 1.30 11.09 15.82
CA ALA A 259 2.49 10.82 16.63
C ALA A 259 2.18 11.02 18.12
N THR A 260 1.25 10.24 18.68
CA THR A 260 0.88 10.17 20.10
C THR A 260 0.34 8.78 20.42
N ILE A 261 0.75 8.19 21.55
CA ILE A 261 0.38 6.82 21.95
C ILE A 261 -1.15 6.69 22.17
N SER A 262 -1.79 7.75 22.67
CA SER A 262 -3.24 7.79 22.89
C SER A 262 -4.07 7.74 21.59
N SER A 263 -3.46 7.99 20.43
CA SER A 263 -4.16 7.96 19.14
C SER A 263 -4.20 6.57 18.48
N ILE A 264 -3.58 5.56 19.10
CA ILE A 264 -3.56 4.19 18.58
C ILE A 264 -4.98 3.63 18.54
N GLN A 265 -5.35 3.03 17.40
CA GLN A 265 -6.68 2.50 17.16
C GLN A 265 -6.83 1.07 17.73
N TRP A 266 -6.90 0.95 19.06
CA TRP A 266 -6.95 -0.35 19.76
C TRP A 266 -8.08 -1.29 19.32
N SER A 267 -9.21 -0.75 18.85
CA SER A 267 -10.35 -1.55 18.33
C SER A 267 -9.96 -2.47 17.17
N VAL A 268 -8.92 -2.12 16.43
CA VAL A 268 -8.41 -2.91 15.30
C VAL A 268 -7.71 -4.19 15.76
N GLY A 269 -7.27 -4.25 17.01
CA GLY A 269 -6.67 -5.44 17.62
C GLY A 269 -7.62 -6.63 17.76
N PHE A 270 -8.92 -6.43 17.52
CA PHE A 270 -9.99 -7.42 17.62
C PHE A 270 -10.60 -7.79 16.25
N ILE A 271 -9.95 -7.42 15.15
CA ILE A 271 -10.44 -7.81 13.82
C ILE A 271 -10.34 -9.34 13.67
N GLY A 272 -11.50 -10.00 13.62
CA GLY A 272 -11.60 -11.45 13.43
C GLY A 272 -11.38 -12.29 14.68
N ILE A 273 -11.22 -11.67 15.85
CA ILE A 273 -11.10 -12.36 17.15
C ILE A 273 -11.94 -11.64 18.21
N ASP A 274 -12.60 -12.39 19.08
CA ASP A 274 -13.48 -11.83 20.11
C ASP A 274 -12.70 -11.47 21.39
N GLU A 275 -11.58 -12.16 21.64
CA GLU A 275 -10.73 -11.95 22.82
C GLU A 275 -9.32 -11.50 22.41
N ALA A 276 -8.69 -10.70 23.27
CA ALA A 276 -7.35 -10.19 23.03
C ALA A 276 -6.34 -11.34 23.14
N ASN A 277 -5.53 -11.51 22.11
CA ASN A 277 -4.44 -12.48 22.10
C ASN A 277 -3.10 -11.73 22.12
N PHE A 278 -2.22 -12.09 23.05
CA PHE A 278 -0.91 -11.45 23.23
C PHE A 278 -0.02 -11.43 21.97
N THR A 279 -0.26 -12.32 20.99
CA THR A 279 0.49 -12.36 19.74
C THR A 279 -0.24 -11.66 18.60
N ILE A 280 -1.50 -12.00 18.35
CA ILE A 280 -2.23 -11.52 17.16
C ILE A 280 -2.62 -10.05 17.32
N THR A 281 -3.10 -9.66 18.50
CA THR A 281 -3.60 -8.30 18.75
C THR A 281 -2.51 -7.24 18.52
N PRO A 282 -1.27 -7.37 19.05
CA PRO A 282 -0.21 -6.42 18.74
C PRO A 282 0.21 -6.39 17.27
N ILE A 283 0.19 -7.55 16.57
CA ILE A 283 0.51 -7.61 15.14
C ILE A 283 -0.51 -6.81 14.33
N LEU A 284 -1.81 -7.00 14.59
CA LEU A 284 -2.88 -6.26 13.89
C LEU A 284 -2.78 -4.76 14.15
N ILE A 285 -2.51 -4.36 15.40
CA ILE A 285 -2.33 -2.94 15.77
C ILE A 285 -1.09 -2.35 15.09
N THR A 286 0.00 -3.12 14.98
CA THR A 286 1.23 -2.66 14.31
C THR A 286 1.02 -2.52 12.81
N LEU A 287 0.38 -3.50 12.16
CA LEU A 287 -0.01 -3.44 10.75
C LEU A 287 -0.95 -2.27 10.47
N ASN A 288 -1.84 -1.96 11.41
CA ASN A 288 -2.72 -0.80 11.33
C ASN A 288 -1.92 0.52 11.42
N THR A 289 -1.15 0.67 12.49
CA THR A 289 -0.44 1.93 12.81
C THR A 289 0.62 2.27 11.77
N LEU A 290 1.36 1.27 11.28
CA LEU A 290 2.50 1.44 10.36
C LEU A 290 2.16 1.10 8.90
N SER A 291 0.88 1.01 8.57
CA SER A 291 0.42 0.51 7.26
C SER A 291 1.04 1.26 6.08
N SER A 292 1.02 2.60 6.09
CA SER A 292 1.55 3.38 4.97
C SER A 292 3.06 3.20 4.86
N GLN A 293 3.80 3.19 5.98
CA GLN A 293 5.23 2.95 6.00
C GLN A 293 5.57 1.57 5.43
N ILE A 294 4.85 0.52 5.84
CA ILE A 294 5.03 -0.84 5.32
C ILE A 294 4.74 -0.87 3.81
N LEU A 295 3.64 -0.28 3.36
CA LEU A 295 3.26 -0.25 1.95
C LEU A 295 4.32 0.45 1.09
N PHE A 296 4.77 1.63 1.48
CA PHE A 296 5.77 2.38 0.73
C PHE A 296 7.15 1.73 0.78
N THR A 297 7.53 1.11 1.91
CA THR A 297 8.80 0.35 2.04
C THR A 297 8.79 -0.86 1.10
N CYS A 298 7.70 -1.62 1.09
CA CYS A 298 7.51 -2.71 0.14
C CYS A 298 7.49 -2.22 -1.30
N ALA A 299 7.09 -0.97 -1.56
CA ALA A 299 7.07 -0.40 -2.91
C ALA A 299 8.44 0.12 -3.42
N ILE A 300 9.43 0.34 -2.54
CA ILE A 300 10.74 0.90 -2.92
C ILE A 300 11.44 0.11 -4.05
N PRO A 301 11.49 -1.23 -4.03
CA PRO A 301 12.14 -1.99 -5.12
C PRO A 301 11.51 -1.79 -6.49
N LEU A 302 10.22 -1.40 -6.58
CA LEU A 302 9.63 -1.08 -7.88
C LEU A 302 10.37 0.07 -8.54
N LEU A 303 10.92 1.03 -7.79
CA LEU A 303 11.72 2.09 -8.39
C LEU A 303 12.94 1.55 -9.15
N ALA A 304 13.47 0.39 -8.77
CA ALA A 304 14.59 -0.27 -9.44
C ALA A 304 14.15 -1.28 -10.51
N PHE A 305 13.02 -1.96 -10.32
CA PHE A 305 12.51 -3.02 -11.21
C PHE A 305 11.60 -2.54 -12.34
N TRP A 306 11.00 -1.36 -12.22
CA TRP A 306 10.01 -0.87 -13.19
C TRP A 306 10.67 -0.57 -14.54
N ASN A 307 10.18 -1.20 -15.62
CA ASN A 307 10.63 -1.01 -17.01
C ASN A 307 12.16 -1.04 -17.17
N ARG A 308 12.83 -2.10 -16.70
CA ARG A 308 14.27 -2.30 -16.83
C ARG A 308 14.63 -3.62 -17.51
N SER A 309 15.40 -3.55 -18.61
CA SER A 309 15.81 -4.74 -19.40
C SER A 309 17.11 -5.44 -18.98
N SER A 310 18.07 -4.75 -18.37
CA SER A 310 19.41 -5.32 -18.16
C SER A 310 19.59 -5.95 -16.78
N ASN A 311 19.83 -7.27 -16.75
CA ASN A 311 19.99 -8.08 -15.53
C ASN A 311 21.21 -7.71 -14.68
N ASN A 312 22.34 -7.32 -15.28
CA ASN A 312 23.61 -7.17 -14.56
C ASN A 312 23.64 -5.93 -13.63
N LEU A 313 22.85 -4.90 -13.92
CA LEU A 313 22.79 -3.67 -13.14
C LEU A 313 21.64 -3.62 -12.12
N ILE A 314 20.80 -4.66 -12.07
CA ILE A 314 19.62 -4.69 -11.18
C ILE A 314 20.04 -4.69 -9.71
N TYR A 315 21.03 -5.51 -9.35
CA TYR A 315 21.53 -5.58 -7.97
C TYR A 315 22.12 -4.24 -7.50
N TYR A 316 22.92 -3.60 -8.35
CA TYR A 316 23.49 -2.28 -8.07
C TYR A 316 22.40 -1.22 -7.87
N SER A 317 21.42 -1.14 -8.79
CA SER A 317 20.35 -0.16 -8.66
C SER A 317 19.43 -0.44 -7.46
N LEU A 318 19.15 -1.71 -7.15
CA LEU A 318 18.33 -2.09 -6.01
C LEU A 318 19.01 -1.69 -4.70
N THR A 319 20.27 -2.08 -4.51
CA THR A 319 21.05 -1.75 -3.31
C THR A 319 21.19 -0.24 -3.12
N ARG A 320 21.51 0.51 -4.20
CA ARG A 320 21.56 1.98 -4.15
C ARG A 320 20.23 2.59 -3.70
N THR A 321 19.10 2.10 -4.22
CA THR A 321 17.77 2.61 -3.88
C THR A 321 17.40 2.35 -2.41
N ILE A 322 17.74 1.15 -1.90
CA ILE A 322 17.52 0.79 -0.49
C ILE A 322 18.38 1.66 0.43
N ILE A 323 19.66 1.86 0.09
CA ILE A 323 20.57 2.72 0.86
C ILE A 323 20.03 4.16 0.92
N TYR A 324 19.57 4.70 -0.21
CA TYR A 324 18.95 6.03 -0.25
C TYR A 324 17.71 6.14 0.65
N TYR A 325 16.90 5.09 0.71
CA TYR A 325 15.68 5.09 1.52
C TYR A 325 16.00 5.03 3.01
N ASN A 326 16.92 4.15 3.41
CA ASN A 326 17.36 4.04 4.81
C ASN A 326 18.12 5.28 5.27
N LEU A 327 18.94 5.88 4.41
CA LEU A 327 19.65 7.12 4.70
C LEU A 327 18.66 8.25 5.03
N TYR A 328 17.63 8.44 4.21
CA TYR A 328 16.60 9.45 4.46
C TYR A 328 15.88 9.23 5.80
N ASN A 329 15.40 8.01 6.07
CA ASN A 329 14.68 7.72 7.31
C ASN A 329 15.57 7.82 8.55
N SER A 330 16.86 7.48 8.42
CA SER A 330 17.87 7.66 9.48
C SER A 330 18.10 9.14 9.78
N ILE A 331 18.19 10.00 8.74
CA ILE A 331 18.33 11.45 8.91
C ILE A 331 17.10 12.04 9.62
N ILE A 332 15.89 11.64 9.24
CA ILE A 332 14.67 12.11 9.92
C ILE A 332 14.63 11.68 11.38
N THR A 333 14.97 10.43 11.68
CA THR A 333 14.94 9.88 13.05
C THR A 333 16.02 10.50 13.94
N THR A 334 17.23 10.69 13.43
CA THR A 334 18.32 11.37 14.16
C THR A 334 17.99 12.84 14.40
N SER A 335 17.38 13.51 13.41
CA SER A 335 16.89 14.88 13.57
C SER A 335 15.83 14.98 14.67
N THR A 336 14.82 14.10 14.69
CA THR A 336 13.79 14.12 15.75
C THR A 336 14.38 13.80 17.13
N ALA A 337 15.39 12.93 17.21
CA ALA A 337 16.13 12.65 18.44
C ALA A 337 16.89 13.88 18.96
N ILE A 338 17.62 14.58 18.08
CA ILE A 338 18.35 15.81 18.42
C ILE A 338 17.37 16.88 18.92
N TRP A 339 16.25 17.08 18.22
CA TRP A 339 15.23 18.05 18.63
C TRP A 339 14.56 17.69 19.96
N ALA A 340 14.28 16.41 20.21
CA ALA A 340 13.76 15.96 21.50
C ALA A 340 14.75 16.17 22.65
N ALA A 341 16.04 15.94 22.40
CA ALA A 341 17.11 16.21 23.38
C ALA A 341 17.28 17.72 23.65
N TRP A 342 17.24 18.55 22.60
CA TRP A 342 17.35 20.00 22.71
C TRP A 342 16.20 20.60 23.52
N PHE A 343 14.96 20.20 23.21
CA PHE A 343 13.75 20.67 23.89
C PHE A 343 13.35 19.84 25.11
N ARG A 344 14.29 19.12 25.75
CA ARG A 344 14.00 18.24 26.90
C ARG A 344 13.40 18.96 28.12
N ARG A 345 13.63 20.27 28.26
CA ARG A 345 13.07 21.11 29.34
C ARG A 345 11.86 21.94 28.89
N HIS A 346 11.44 21.81 27.64
CA HIS A 346 10.30 22.53 27.11
C HIS A 346 8.99 21.87 27.58
N LEU A 347 7.97 22.68 27.89
CA LEU A 347 6.68 22.20 28.41
C LEU A 347 5.98 21.19 27.48
N MET A 348 6.20 21.32 26.16
CA MET A 348 5.65 20.42 25.13
C MET A 348 6.52 19.19 24.82
N VAL A 349 7.53 18.85 25.63
CA VAL A 349 8.42 17.69 25.37
C VAL A 349 7.63 16.39 25.23
N TRP A 350 6.72 16.10 26.16
CA TRP A 350 5.92 14.87 26.14
C TRP A 350 4.69 14.92 25.23
N LYS A 351 4.27 16.12 24.81
CA LYS A 351 3.12 16.32 23.91
C LYS A 351 3.50 16.27 22.43
N ILE A 352 4.71 16.71 22.08
CA ILE A 352 5.13 16.90 20.68
C ILE A 352 6.47 16.22 20.39
N PHE A 353 7.52 16.54 21.13
CA PHE A 353 8.89 16.18 20.74
C PHE A 353 9.20 14.70 20.98
N ALA A 354 8.98 14.21 22.21
CA ALA A 354 9.24 12.82 22.56
C ALA A 354 8.36 11.83 21.76
N PRO A 355 7.03 12.03 21.60
CA PRO A 355 6.22 11.15 20.76
C PRO A 355 6.67 11.08 19.28
N ARG A 356 7.14 12.20 18.71
CA ARG A 356 7.70 12.22 17.35
C ARG A 356 9.02 11.47 17.25
N PHE A 357 9.89 11.59 18.25
CA PHE A 357 11.11 10.80 18.34
C PHE A 357 10.80 9.29 18.45
N MET A 358 9.88 8.91 19.35
CA MET A 358 9.45 7.51 19.52
C MET A 358 8.88 6.93 18.23
N LEU A 359 7.99 7.68 17.55
CA LEU A 359 7.45 7.27 16.25
C LEU A 359 8.55 7.14 15.19
N GLY A 360 9.51 8.08 15.15
CA GLY A 360 10.66 7.99 14.24
C GLY A 360 11.47 6.72 14.47
N GLY A 361 11.78 6.39 15.73
CA GLY A 361 12.49 5.17 16.09
C GLY A 361 11.74 3.89 15.71
N ILE A 362 10.44 3.81 16.04
CA ILE A 362 9.59 2.66 15.69
C ILE A 362 9.47 2.52 14.17
N ASN A 363 9.30 3.62 13.44
CA ASN A 363 9.25 3.62 11.98
C ASN A 363 10.55 3.10 11.37
N LEU A 364 11.71 3.57 11.86
CA LEU A 364 13.01 3.12 11.35
C LEU A 364 13.22 1.63 11.58
N LEU A 365 12.95 1.14 12.79
CA LEU A 365 13.04 -0.30 13.11
C LEU A 365 12.09 -1.15 12.24
N CYS A 366 10.87 -0.67 12.01
CA CYS A 366 9.91 -1.34 11.15
C CYS A 366 10.40 -1.37 9.70
N ILE A 367 10.91 -0.26 9.18
CA ILE A 367 11.47 -0.16 7.82
C ILE A 367 12.63 -1.14 7.66
N ASP A 368 13.59 -1.16 8.58
CA ASP A 368 14.74 -2.06 8.54
C ASP A 368 14.29 -3.54 8.56
N PHE A 369 13.34 -3.88 9.43
CA PHE A 369 12.77 -5.22 9.51
C PHE A 369 12.09 -5.63 8.20
N VAL A 370 11.22 -4.78 7.64
CA VAL A 370 10.51 -5.04 6.39
C VAL A 370 11.49 -5.15 5.22
N ILE A 371 12.51 -4.28 5.15
CA ILE A 371 13.53 -4.32 4.10
C ILE A 371 14.27 -5.66 4.14
N PHE A 372 14.73 -6.06 5.33
CA PHE A 372 15.55 -7.26 5.46
C PHE A 372 14.75 -8.54 5.19
N PHE A 373 13.64 -8.75 5.91
CA PHE A 373 12.90 -10.01 5.87
C PHE A 373 11.95 -10.12 4.69
N ILE A 374 11.19 -9.06 4.39
CA ILE A 374 10.11 -9.11 3.39
C ILE A 374 10.63 -8.72 2.01
N VAL A 375 11.35 -7.60 1.91
CA VAL A 375 11.77 -7.06 0.62
C VAL A 375 12.95 -7.83 0.04
N VAL A 376 14.11 -7.84 0.72
CA VAL A 376 15.34 -8.41 0.18
C VAL A 376 15.28 -9.94 0.19
N SER A 377 15.04 -10.54 1.37
CA SER A 377 15.12 -11.99 1.55
C SER A 377 14.01 -12.75 0.82
N TYR A 378 12.78 -12.22 0.83
CA TYR A 378 11.63 -12.89 0.23
C TYR A 378 11.32 -12.38 -1.18
N ALA A 379 10.89 -11.12 -1.32
CA ALA A 379 10.30 -10.65 -2.57
C ALA A 379 11.33 -10.47 -3.71
N CYS A 380 12.37 -9.67 -3.49
CA CYS A 380 13.40 -9.38 -4.48
C CYS A 380 14.19 -10.63 -4.87
N THR A 381 14.58 -11.46 -3.90
CA THR A 381 15.31 -12.71 -4.16
C THR A 381 14.54 -13.62 -5.12
N LYS A 382 13.23 -13.77 -4.92
CA LYS A 382 12.39 -14.58 -5.81
C LYS A 382 12.28 -13.96 -7.20
N VAL A 383 11.96 -12.67 -7.28
CA VAL A 383 11.76 -11.96 -8.57
C VAL A 383 13.03 -11.97 -9.41
N ILE A 384 14.20 -11.74 -8.79
CA ILE A 384 15.47 -11.74 -9.50
C ILE A 384 15.90 -13.16 -9.89
N LYS A 385 15.87 -14.14 -8.97
CA LYS A 385 16.26 -15.53 -9.29
C LYS A 385 15.41 -16.15 -10.39
N ARG A 386 14.11 -15.87 -10.40
CA ARG A 386 13.18 -16.44 -11.39
C ARG A 386 13.07 -15.64 -12.69
N GLY A 387 13.40 -14.35 -12.70
CA GLY A 387 13.50 -13.59 -13.97
C GLY A 387 14.77 -13.90 -14.77
N VAL A 388 15.82 -14.43 -14.12
CA VAL A 388 17.04 -14.91 -14.80
C VAL A 388 16.81 -16.29 -15.46
N GLY A 389 15.92 -17.12 -14.91
CA GLY A 389 15.52 -18.38 -15.52
C GLY A 389 14.46 -18.16 -16.59
N LYS A 390 14.87 -17.97 -17.85
CA LYS A 390 13.97 -18.04 -19.01
C LYS A 390 13.41 -19.48 -19.11
N VAL A 391 12.30 -19.75 -18.42
CA VAL A 391 11.60 -21.03 -18.53
C VAL A 391 10.80 -20.98 -19.82
N SER A 392 11.13 -21.84 -20.80
CA SER A 392 10.37 -21.97 -22.04
C SER A 392 8.94 -22.44 -21.74
N ASN A 393 7.96 -21.99 -22.54
CA ASN A 393 6.53 -22.31 -22.38
C ASN A 393 6.24 -23.80 -22.11
N THR A 394 7.01 -24.70 -22.71
CA THR A 394 6.90 -26.16 -22.54
C THR A 394 7.07 -26.64 -21.09
N GLU A 395 7.86 -25.95 -20.27
CA GLU A 395 8.01 -26.28 -18.84
C GLU A 395 6.95 -25.60 -17.95
N CYS A 396 6.32 -24.52 -18.43
CA CYS A 396 5.30 -23.80 -17.66
C CYS A 396 3.95 -24.54 -17.71
N GLU A 397 3.54 -25.02 -18.89
CA GLU A 397 2.32 -25.86 -19.03
C GLU A 397 2.43 -27.14 -18.19
N GLN A 398 3.59 -27.83 -18.24
CA GLN A 398 3.82 -29.05 -17.45
C GLN A 398 3.86 -28.81 -15.93
N LYS A 399 4.19 -27.60 -15.46
CA LYS A 399 4.18 -27.24 -14.04
C LYS A 399 2.79 -26.77 -13.57
N LEU A 400 2.00 -26.15 -14.44
CA LEU A 400 0.62 -25.75 -14.14
C LEU A 400 -0.33 -26.96 -14.12
N GLU A 401 -0.12 -27.99 -14.94
CA GLU A 401 -0.90 -29.24 -14.89
C GLU A 401 -0.63 -30.09 -13.64
N LYS A 402 0.45 -29.81 -12.90
CA LYS A 402 0.84 -30.55 -11.68
C LYS A 402 0.44 -29.85 -10.37
N ILE A 403 -0.17 -28.67 -10.45
CA ILE A 403 -0.67 -27.88 -9.30
C ILE A 403 -2.19 -27.95 -9.32
#